data_AF-A0A4R1TRQ0-F1
#
_entry.id   AF-A0A4R1TRQ0-F1
#
_cell.length_a   1.000
_cell.length_b   1.000
_cell.length_c   1.000
_cell.angle_alpha   90.00
_cell.angle_beta   90.00
_cell.angle_gamma   90.00
#
_symmetry.space_group_name_H-M   'P 1'
#
loop_
_entity.id
_entity.type
_entity.pdbx_description
1 polymer ?
#
loop_
_entity_poly.entity_id
_entity_poly.type
_entity_poly.pdbx_seq_one_letter_code
_entity_poly.pdbx_strand_id
1 'polypeptide(L)'
;MEAEFEAAVEDRRPFLFALGCLFAAWREIGKHSEGRLIVATYALALGVLIPMAAMQFQQAVGFLSSAEGTPFGNPSASDGPNLYLIWSQNSAIPVLLITWLLLGMAHLSLAWMLVEGDWPRIVKCGTLIGAAMITLSLFMGVLMLDLSSLRAQVAELAIEFVAVVSISRWHARVLADASRDLLAR
;
A
#
# COMPACT_ATOMS: atom_id res chain seq x y z
N MET A 1 23.86 29.47 -8.30
CA MET A 1 23.92 28.78 -6.99
C MET A 1 25.35 28.58 -6.50
N GLU A 2 26.30 28.15 -7.33
CA GLU A 2 27.69 27.87 -6.90
C GLU A 2 28.38 29.08 -6.24
N ALA A 3 28.28 30.27 -6.84
CA ALA A 3 28.81 31.51 -6.26
C ALA A 3 28.13 31.95 -4.93
N GLU A 4 26.84 31.63 -4.73
CA GLU A 4 26.13 31.96 -3.48
C GLU A 4 26.50 30.98 -2.35
N PHE A 5 26.84 29.74 -2.70
CA PHE A 5 27.33 28.75 -1.76
C PHE A 5 28.76 29.04 -1.30
N GLU A 6 29.66 29.44 -2.21
CA GLU A 6 31.03 29.85 -1.87
C GLU A 6 31.04 31.03 -0.88
N ALA A 7 30.19 32.04 -1.11
CA ALA A 7 30.01 33.14 -0.16
C ALA A 7 29.51 32.66 1.22
N ALA A 8 28.60 31.68 1.27
CA ALA A 8 28.14 31.10 2.54
C ALA A 8 29.20 30.25 3.26
N VAL A 9 30.15 29.67 2.52
CA VAL A 9 31.32 28.97 3.08
C VAL A 9 32.29 29.98 3.70
N GLU A 10 32.55 31.10 3.02
CA GLU A 10 33.36 32.21 3.53
C GLU A 10 32.75 32.80 4.82
N ASP A 11 31.43 32.95 4.87
CA ASP A 11 30.68 33.41 6.05
C ASP A 11 30.54 32.34 7.17
N ARG A 12 31.16 31.16 7.02
CA ARG A 12 31.07 30.00 7.93
C ARG A 12 29.62 29.52 8.20
N ARG A 13 28.71 29.71 7.24
CA ARG A 13 27.29 29.33 7.33
C ARG A 13 26.81 28.40 6.20
N PRO A 14 27.59 27.40 5.74
CA PRO A 14 27.19 26.55 4.62
C PRO A 14 25.90 25.75 4.90
N PHE A 15 25.69 25.31 6.16
CA PHE A 15 24.48 24.57 6.55
C PHE A 15 23.21 25.42 6.50
N LEU A 16 23.28 26.70 6.89
CA LEU A 16 22.12 27.59 6.84
C LEU A 16 21.72 27.91 5.40
N PHE A 17 22.69 28.07 4.51
CA PHE A 17 22.43 28.21 3.08
C PHE A 17 21.75 26.96 2.52
N ALA A 18 22.29 25.76 2.80
CA ALA A 18 21.68 24.50 2.35
C ALA A 18 20.25 24.30 2.88
N LEU A 19 19.99 24.63 4.16
CA LEU A 19 18.64 24.61 4.73
C LEU A 19 17.71 25.63 4.06
N GLY A 20 18.22 26.83 3.75
CA GLY A 20 17.48 27.85 3.01
C GLY A 20 17.07 27.37 1.62
N CYS A 21 18.01 26.76 0.88
CA CYS A 21 17.73 26.16 -0.43
C CYS A 21 16.71 25.03 -0.32
N LEU A 22 16.85 24.13 0.66
CA LEU A 22 15.91 23.04 0.88
C LEU A 22 14.51 23.54 1.21
N PHE A 23 14.38 24.53 2.10
CA PHE A 23 13.09 25.10 2.46
C PHE A 23 12.44 25.85 1.30
N ALA A 24 13.25 26.57 0.51
CA ALA A 24 12.77 27.24 -0.69
C ALA A 24 12.25 26.23 -1.73
N ALA A 25 13.01 25.16 -1.99
CA ALA A 25 12.60 24.07 -2.89
C ALA A 25 11.34 23.36 -2.38
N TRP A 26 11.28 23.05 -1.08
CA TRP A 26 10.12 22.43 -0.44
C TRP A 26 8.85 23.27 -0.62
N ARG A 27 8.96 24.58 -0.39
CA ARG A 27 7.83 25.50 -0.58
C ARG A 27 7.39 25.55 -2.05
N GLU A 28 8.32 25.46 -2.99
CA GLU A 28 8.02 25.48 -4.43
C GLU A 28 7.30 24.22 -4.89
N ILE A 29 7.70 23.04 -4.38
CA ILE A 29 7.03 21.75 -4.64
C ILE A 29 5.52 21.84 -4.33
N GLY A 30 5.12 22.52 -3.25
CA GLY A 30 3.71 22.68 -2.88
C GLY A 30 2.89 23.60 -3.80
N LYS A 31 3.54 24.51 -4.52
CA LYS A 31 2.85 25.44 -5.43
C LYS A 31 2.47 24.77 -6.75
N HIS A 32 3.34 23.90 -7.27
CA HIS A 32 3.10 23.19 -8.51
C HIS A 32 2.20 21.97 -8.31
N SER A 33 1.25 21.75 -9.23
CA SER A 33 0.34 20.60 -9.19
C SER A 33 1.07 19.27 -9.26
N GLU A 34 2.13 19.18 -10.06
CA GLU A 34 3.02 18.03 -10.18
C GLU A 34 3.78 17.73 -8.88
N GLY A 35 4.36 18.76 -8.25
CA GLY A 35 5.04 18.61 -6.97
C GLY A 35 4.11 18.11 -5.86
N ARG A 36 2.88 18.64 -5.79
CA ARG A 36 1.85 18.13 -4.86
C ARG A 36 1.46 16.69 -5.14
N LEU A 37 1.35 16.30 -6.42
CA LEU A 37 1.06 14.93 -6.80
C LEU A 37 2.16 13.98 -6.33
N ILE A 38 3.43 14.33 -6.56
CA ILE A 38 4.59 13.54 -6.10
C ILE A 38 4.53 13.34 -4.57
N VAL A 39 4.34 14.43 -3.81
CA VAL A 39 4.23 14.33 -2.34
C VAL A 39 3.06 13.44 -1.91
N ALA A 40 1.90 13.56 -2.57
CA ALA A 40 0.73 12.72 -2.29
C ALA A 40 0.98 11.24 -2.60
N THR A 41 1.69 10.94 -3.69
CA THR A 41 2.10 9.58 -4.07
C THR A 41 3.00 8.95 -3.01
N TYR A 42 4.02 9.69 -2.54
CA TYR A 42 4.88 9.22 -1.45
C TYR A 42 4.12 9.08 -0.13
N ALA A 43 3.22 10.00 0.18
CA ALA A 43 2.38 9.92 1.37
C ALA A 43 1.45 8.70 1.32
N LEU A 44 0.89 8.36 0.16
CA LEU A 44 0.09 7.15 -0.02
C LEU A 44 0.94 5.89 0.15
N ALA A 45 2.11 5.84 -0.48
CA ALA A 45 3.01 4.69 -0.41
C ALA A 45 3.44 4.41 1.04
N LEU A 46 3.92 5.43 1.75
CA LEU A 46 4.40 5.31 3.14
C LEU A 46 3.26 5.18 4.16
N GLY A 47 2.16 5.89 3.96
CA GLY A 47 1.08 6.02 4.93
C GLY A 47 -0.01 4.95 4.82
N VAL A 48 -0.12 4.28 3.67
CA VAL A 48 -1.17 3.27 3.44
C VAL A 48 -0.58 1.96 2.93
N LEU A 49 0.17 1.97 1.82
CA LEU A 49 0.58 0.72 1.16
C LEU A 49 1.60 -0.10 1.99
N ILE A 50 2.60 0.56 2.58
CA ILE A 50 3.56 -0.11 3.45
C ILE A 50 2.89 -0.63 4.75
N PRO A 51 2.07 0.16 5.46
CA PRO A 51 1.29 -0.33 6.59
C PRO A 51 0.39 -1.51 6.22
N MET A 52 -0.27 -1.47 5.07
CA MET A 52 -1.07 -2.59 4.57
C MET A 52 -0.22 -3.84 4.40
N ALA A 53 0.94 -3.74 3.73
CA ALA A 53 1.84 -4.88 3.61
C ALA A 53 2.25 -5.45 4.98
N ALA A 54 2.59 -4.58 5.93
CA ALA A 54 2.93 -5.00 7.29
C ALA A 54 1.77 -5.73 7.98
N MET A 55 0.54 -5.23 7.83
CA MET A 55 -0.66 -5.89 8.34
C MET A 55 -0.82 -7.28 7.71
N GLN A 56 -0.65 -7.43 6.40
CA GLN A 56 -0.75 -8.73 5.71
C GLN A 56 0.29 -9.74 6.23
N PHE A 57 1.52 -9.29 6.48
CA PHE A 57 2.55 -10.13 7.11
C PHE A 57 2.21 -10.48 8.56
N GLN A 58 1.67 -9.54 9.33
CA GLN A 58 1.22 -9.82 10.70
C GLN A 58 0.09 -10.85 10.72
N GLN A 59 -0.84 -10.79 9.76
CA GLN A 59 -1.90 -11.80 9.62
C GLN A 59 -1.32 -13.16 9.23
N ALA A 60 -0.33 -13.21 8.33
CA ALA A 60 0.38 -14.45 8.01
C ALA A 60 1.04 -15.09 9.24
N VAL A 61 1.72 -14.28 10.06
CA VAL A 61 2.37 -14.74 11.30
C VAL A 61 1.33 -15.18 12.33
N GLY A 62 0.28 -14.39 12.56
CA GLY A 62 -0.80 -14.76 13.48
C GLY A 62 -1.52 -16.03 13.05
N PHE A 63 -1.71 -16.23 11.75
CA PHE A 63 -2.27 -17.44 11.19
C PHE A 63 -1.34 -18.65 11.42
N LEU A 64 -0.03 -18.51 11.21
CA LEU A 64 0.95 -19.56 11.56
C LEU A 64 0.91 -19.94 13.04
N SER A 65 0.93 -18.94 13.94
CA SER A 65 0.89 -19.20 15.39
C SER A 65 -0.42 -19.88 15.82
N SER A 66 -1.54 -19.55 15.17
CA SER A 66 -2.82 -20.22 15.43
C SER A 66 -2.85 -21.66 14.88
N ALA A 67 -2.13 -21.95 13.79
CA ALA A 67 -2.05 -23.27 13.18
C ALA A 67 -1.34 -24.31 14.06
N GLU A 68 -0.39 -23.87 14.88
CA GLU A 68 0.37 -24.73 15.81
C GLU A 68 -0.41 -25.04 17.11
N GLY A 69 -1.56 -24.38 17.33
CA GLY A 69 -2.37 -24.47 18.54
C GLY A 69 -3.71 -25.21 18.37
N THR A 70 -4.79 -24.62 18.91
CA THR A 70 -6.17 -25.17 18.81
C THR A 70 -6.66 -25.27 17.37
N PRO A 71 -7.57 -26.22 17.03
CA PRO A 71 -8.14 -26.33 15.70
C PRO A 71 -8.73 -25.00 15.22
N PHE A 72 -8.49 -24.66 13.95
CA PHE A 72 -9.01 -23.47 13.25
C PHE A 72 -10.56 -23.48 13.17
N GLY A 73 -11.22 -23.31 14.30
CA GLY A 73 -12.66 -23.17 14.42
C GLY A 73 -12.99 -21.73 14.82
N ASN A 74 -14.09 -21.21 14.28
CA ASN A 74 -14.68 -19.98 14.79
C ASN A 74 -14.99 -20.16 16.30
N PRO A 75 -14.39 -19.39 17.22
CA PRO A 75 -14.64 -19.52 18.65
C PRO A 75 -16.10 -19.14 19.02
N SER A 76 -16.84 -18.49 18.12
CA SER A 76 -18.27 -18.22 18.29
C SER A 76 -19.17 -19.40 17.91
N ALA A 77 -18.63 -20.49 17.36
CA ALA A 77 -19.37 -21.72 17.14
C ALA A 77 -19.50 -22.45 18.49
N SER A 78 -20.67 -22.33 19.11
CA SER A 78 -21.04 -22.97 20.38
C SER A 78 -20.85 -24.49 20.42
N ASP A 79 -20.63 -25.15 19.28
CA ASP A 79 -20.57 -26.61 19.14
C ASP A 79 -19.14 -27.19 19.06
N GLY A 80 -18.11 -26.38 19.28
CA GLY A 80 -16.72 -26.83 19.16
C GLY A 80 -16.27 -27.03 17.70
N PRO A 81 -15.03 -27.51 17.47
CA PRO A 81 -14.49 -27.64 16.13
C PRO A 81 -15.24 -28.70 15.31
N ASN A 82 -15.72 -28.34 14.12
CA ASN A 82 -16.38 -29.28 13.22
C ASN A 82 -15.36 -30.30 12.70
N LEU A 83 -15.39 -31.51 13.28
CA LEU A 83 -14.45 -32.60 13.00
C LEU A 83 -14.39 -33.00 11.52
N TYR A 84 -15.48 -32.79 10.75
CA TYR A 84 -15.50 -33.06 9.31
C TYR A 84 -14.68 -32.06 8.49
N LEU A 85 -14.50 -30.83 8.99
CA LEU A 85 -13.76 -29.78 8.30
C LEU A 85 -12.29 -29.72 8.69
N ILE A 86 -11.88 -30.30 9.83
CA ILE A 86 -10.49 -30.22 10.33
C ILE A 86 -9.45 -30.63 9.27
N TRP A 87 -9.70 -31.72 8.53
CA TRP A 87 -8.75 -32.19 7.52
C TRP A 87 -8.65 -31.23 6.32
N SER A 88 -9.78 -30.64 5.92
CA SER A 88 -9.85 -29.63 4.86
C SER A 88 -9.21 -28.31 5.29
N GLN A 89 -9.44 -27.88 6.53
CA GLN A 89 -8.86 -26.67 7.12
C GLN A 89 -7.34 -26.81 7.22
N ASN A 90 -6.85 -27.93 7.77
CA ASN A 90 -5.41 -28.18 7.90
C ASN A 90 -4.71 -28.24 6.53
N SER A 91 -5.38 -28.80 5.52
CA SER A 91 -4.84 -28.85 4.16
C SER A 91 -4.85 -27.47 3.46
N ALA A 92 -5.72 -26.55 3.88
CA ALA A 92 -5.80 -25.20 3.34
C ALA A 92 -4.82 -24.20 3.99
N ILE A 93 -4.25 -24.52 5.16
CA ILE A 93 -3.27 -23.68 5.87
C ILE A 93 -2.14 -23.18 4.95
N PRO A 94 -1.40 -24.03 4.21
CA PRO A 94 -0.28 -23.56 3.40
C PRO A 94 -0.70 -22.63 2.27
N VAL A 95 -1.85 -22.88 1.62
CA VAL A 95 -2.32 -22.02 0.52
C VAL A 95 -2.83 -20.67 1.04
N LEU A 96 -3.51 -20.65 2.19
CA LEU A 96 -3.92 -19.40 2.85
C LEU A 96 -2.71 -18.59 3.27
N LEU A 97 -1.71 -19.23 3.87
CA LEU A 97 -0.46 -18.58 4.28
C LEU A 97 0.27 -17.96 3.09
N ILE A 98 0.46 -18.73 2.01
CA ILE A 98 1.08 -18.24 0.78
C ILE A 98 0.29 -17.04 0.24
N THR A 99 -1.04 -17.09 0.29
CA THR A 99 -1.89 -15.99 -0.17
C THR A 99 -1.65 -14.71 0.66
N TRP A 100 -1.59 -14.80 2.00
CA TRP A 100 -1.26 -13.65 2.86
C TRP A 100 0.13 -13.06 2.55
N LEU A 101 1.14 -13.91 2.40
CA LEU A 101 2.51 -13.47 2.10
C LEU A 101 2.59 -12.81 0.72
N LEU A 102 1.95 -13.41 -0.30
CA LEU A 102 1.87 -12.85 -1.64
C LEU A 102 1.16 -11.50 -1.63
N LEU A 103 0.10 -11.38 -0.83
CA LEU A 103 -0.66 -10.14 -0.71
C LEU A 103 0.18 -9.03 -0.07
N GLY A 104 0.94 -9.33 1.00
CA GLY A 104 1.90 -8.38 1.58
C GLY A 104 2.97 -7.94 0.57
N MET A 105 3.56 -8.89 -0.16
CA MET A 105 4.54 -8.59 -1.21
C MET A 105 3.94 -7.77 -2.37
N ALA A 106 2.69 -8.02 -2.73
CA ALA A 106 2.00 -7.28 -3.77
C ALA A 106 1.76 -5.81 -3.36
N HIS A 107 1.40 -5.54 -2.11
CA HIS A 107 1.26 -4.14 -1.62
C HIS A 107 2.61 -3.40 -1.61
N LEU A 108 3.71 -4.06 -1.23
CA LEU A 108 5.05 -3.46 -1.35
C LEU A 108 5.44 -3.17 -2.80
N SER A 109 5.13 -4.12 -3.69
CA SER A 109 5.37 -3.97 -5.12
C SER A 109 4.54 -2.81 -5.70
N LEU A 110 3.28 -2.69 -5.29
CA LEU A 110 2.39 -1.59 -5.67
C LEU A 110 2.95 -0.25 -5.17
N ALA A 111 3.44 -0.17 -3.93
CA ALA A 111 4.05 1.03 -3.37
C ALA A 111 5.26 1.48 -4.19
N TRP A 112 6.12 0.53 -4.57
CA TRP A 112 7.28 0.79 -5.40
C TRP A 112 6.89 1.29 -6.79
N MET A 113 5.99 0.57 -7.48
CA MET A 113 5.50 0.96 -8.81
C MET A 113 4.80 2.32 -8.81
N LEU A 114 4.09 2.64 -7.72
CA LEU A 114 3.42 3.91 -7.52
C LEU A 114 4.43 5.06 -7.43
N VAL A 115 5.54 4.87 -6.73
CA VAL A 115 6.64 5.85 -6.65
C VAL A 115 7.38 5.99 -7.99
N GLU A 116 7.58 4.89 -8.71
CA GLU A 116 8.19 4.92 -10.06
C GLU A 116 7.26 5.53 -11.13
N GLY A 117 5.95 5.58 -10.87
CA GLY A 117 4.96 6.11 -11.81
C GLY A 117 4.60 5.16 -12.98
N ASP A 118 4.85 3.85 -12.86
CA ASP A 118 4.49 2.87 -13.90
C ASP A 118 3.00 2.49 -13.82
N TRP A 119 2.13 3.38 -14.30
CA TRP A 119 0.67 3.25 -14.26
C TRP A 119 0.11 1.93 -14.83
N PRO A 120 0.58 1.42 -15.98
CA PRO A 120 0.15 0.11 -16.47
C PRO A 120 0.42 -1.03 -15.49
N ARG A 121 1.57 -1.01 -14.79
CA ARG A 121 1.89 -2.03 -13.77
C ARG A 121 1.09 -1.85 -12.50
N ILE A 122 0.85 -0.59 -12.08
CA ILE A 122 0.01 -0.26 -10.92
C ILE A 122 -1.38 -0.90 -11.06
N VAL A 123 -2.03 -0.76 -12.23
CA VAL A 123 -3.36 -1.36 -12.47
C VAL A 123 -3.32 -2.88 -12.38
N LYS A 124 -2.35 -3.53 -13.03
CA LYS A 124 -2.20 -5.00 -12.99
C LYS A 124 -1.97 -5.49 -11.57
N CYS A 125 -1.07 -4.84 -10.83
CA CYS A 125 -0.77 -5.19 -9.45
C CYS A 125 -2.00 -4.98 -8.53
N GLY A 126 -2.71 -3.86 -8.68
CA GLY A 126 -3.96 -3.60 -7.95
C GLY A 126 -5.05 -4.64 -8.25
N THR A 127 -5.21 -5.06 -9.52
CA THR A 127 -6.17 -6.13 -9.85
C THR A 127 -5.79 -7.47 -9.25
N LEU A 128 -4.49 -7.78 -9.18
CA LEU A 128 -3.99 -9.00 -8.53
C LEU A 128 -4.29 -8.98 -7.03
N ILE A 129 -4.04 -7.86 -6.35
CA ILE A 129 -4.36 -7.66 -4.93
C ILE A 129 -5.86 -7.87 -4.69
N GLY A 130 -6.71 -7.24 -5.49
CA GLY A 130 -8.17 -7.41 -5.38
C GLY A 130 -8.62 -8.85 -5.59
N ALA A 131 -8.11 -9.54 -6.61
CA ALA A 131 -8.44 -10.93 -6.89
C ALA A 131 -7.98 -11.87 -5.75
N ALA A 132 -6.78 -11.64 -5.22
CA ALA A 132 -6.24 -12.40 -4.08
C ALA A 132 -7.08 -12.18 -2.81
N MET A 133 -7.49 -10.94 -2.52
CA MET A 133 -8.37 -10.62 -1.39
C MET A 133 -9.75 -11.29 -1.48
N ILE A 134 -10.36 -11.29 -2.68
CA ILE A 134 -11.64 -11.98 -2.91
C ILE A 134 -11.47 -13.49 -2.70
N THR A 135 -10.41 -14.06 -3.27
CA THR A 135 -10.10 -15.49 -3.13
C THR A 135 -9.93 -15.86 -1.66
N LEU A 136 -9.11 -15.10 -0.93
CA LEU A 136 -8.87 -15.27 0.50
C LEU A 136 -10.18 -15.22 1.31
N SER A 137 -11.04 -14.25 1.01
CA SER A 137 -12.35 -14.10 1.66
C SER A 137 -13.26 -15.30 1.40
N LEU A 138 -13.29 -15.82 0.16
CA LEU A 138 -14.08 -16.99 -0.20
C LEU A 138 -13.55 -18.25 0.52
N PHE A 139 -12.23 -18.48 0.54
CA PHE A 139 -11.66 -19.63 1.24
C PHE A 139 -11.91 -19.57 2.75
N MET A 140 -11.70 -18.40 3.38
CA MET A 140 -11.99 -18.20 4.80
C MET A 140 -13.48 -18.45 5.12
N GLY A 141 -14.38 -17.93 4.27
CA GLY A 141 -15.82 -18.15 4.42
C GLY A 141 -16.24 -19.61 4.25
N VAL A 142 -15.81 -20.28 3.18
CA VAL A 142 -16.16 -21.69 2.90
C VAL A 142 -15.65 -22.62 4.00
N LEU A 143 -14.47 -22.35 4.55
CA LEU A 143 -13.87 -23.13 5.63
C LEU A 143 -14.42 -22.76 7.02
N MET A 144 -15.42 -21.87 7.10
CA MET A 144 -16.02 -21.38 8.35
C MET A 144 -14.99 -20.81 9.33
N LEU A 145 -13.96 -20.17 8.79
CA LEU A 145 -12.91 -19.51 9.58
C LEU A 145 -13.40 -18.14 10.05
N ASP A 146 -12.80 -17.62 11.11
CA ASP A 146 -13.17 -16.31 11.65
C ASP A 146 -12.89 -15.20 10.62
N LEU A 147 -13.96 -14.51 10.20
CA LEU A 147 -13.93 -13.40 9.25
C LEU A 147 -13.62 -12.05 9.93
N SER A 148 -13.46 -12.03 11.27
CA SER A 148 -13.19 -10.80 12.02
C SER A 148 -11.92 -10.09 11.54
N SER A 149 -10.90 -10.85 11.15
CA SER A 149 -9.63 -10.37 10.59
C SER A 149 -9.78 -9.69 9.23
N LEU A 150 -10.75 -10.13 8.42
CA LEU A 150 -11.01 -9.59 7.08
C LEU A 150 -11.76 -8.27 7.12
N ARG A 151 -12.57 -8.02 8.14
CA ARG A 151 -13.39 -6.79 8.21
C ARG A 151 -12.54 -5.52 8.20
N ALA A 152 -11.46 -5.49 8.97
CA ALA A 152 -10.52 -4.35 8.97
C ALA A 152 -9.87 -4.18 7.60
N GLN A 153 -9.46 -5.29 6.97
CA GLN A 153 -8.77 -5.27 5.68
C GLN A 153 -9.66 -4.85 4.53
N VAL A 154 -10.94 -5.21 4.56
CA VAL A 154 -11.91 -4.75 3.54
C VAL A 154 -12.07 -3.22 3.62
N ALA A 155 -12.15 -2.67 4.84
CA ALA A 155 -12.24 -1.22 5.02
C ALA A 155 -10.97 -0.51 4.55
N GLU A 156 -9.79 -1.03 4.91
CA GLU A 156 -8.52 -0.46 4.48
C GLU A 156 -8.28 -0.59 2.97
N LEU A 157 -8.66 -1.71 2.37
CA LEU A 157 -8.60 -1.90 0.91
C LEU A 157 -9.53 -0.93 0.18
N ALA A 158 -10.70 -0.62 0.74
CA ALA A 158 -11.59 0.38 0.17
C ALA A 158 -10.96 1.79 0.22
N ILE A 159 -10.31 2.14 1.33
CA ILE A 159 -9.56 3.40 1.47
C ILE A 159 -8.42 3.47 0.46
N GLU A 160 -7.63 2.39 0.35
CA GLU A 160 -6.55 2.26 -0.63
C GLU A 160 -7.07 2.45 -2.05
N PHE A 161 -8.13 1.74 -2.42
CA PHE A 161 -8.71 1.84 -3.76
C PHE A 161 -9.16 3.26 -4.09
N VAL A 162 -9.87 3.92 -3.16
CA VAL A 162 -10.29 5.33 -3.32
C VAL A 162 -9.08 6.24 -3.47
N ALA A 163 -8.02 6.03 -2.70
CA ALA A 163 -6.81 6.85 -2.76
C ALA A 163 -6.06 6.67 -4.09
N VAL A 164 -5.87 5.43 -4.55
CA VAL A 164 -5.23 5.11 -5.83
C VAL A 164 -6.04 5.65 -7.01
N VAL A 165 -7.38 5.54 -6.97
CA VAL A 165 -8.26 6.14 -7.99
C VAL A 165 -8.16 7.67 -7.96
N SER A 166 -8.09 8.27 -6.79
CA SER A 166 -7.97 9.74 -6.65
C SER A 166 -6.65 10.26 -7.23
N ILE A 167 -5.53 9.59 -6.92
CA ILE A 167 -4.20 9.93 -7.45
C ILE A 167 -4.13 9.67 -8.94
N SER A 168 -4.66 8.55 -9.46
CA SER A 168 -4.65 8.29 -10.91
C SER A 168 -5.44 9.34 -11.70
N ARG A 169 -6.62 9.73 -11.20
CA ARG A 169 -7.42 10.83 -11.79
C ARG A 169 -6.67 12.16 -11.72
N TRP A 170 -5.92 12.42 -10.65
CA TRP A 170 -5.12 13.63 -10.53
C TRP A 170 -3.94 13.63 -11.50
N HIS A 171 -3.20 12.54 -11.59
CA HIS A 171 -2.13 12.36 -12.57
C HIS A 171 -2.60 12.61 -14.00
N ALA A 172 -3.75 12.05 -14.38
CA ALA A 172 -4.33 12.28 -15.71
C ALA A 172 -4.65 13.77 -15.97
N ARG A 173 -5.09 14.53 -14.96
CA ARG A 173 -5.33 15.97 -15.08
C ARG A 173 -4.03 16.76 -15.26
N VAL A 174 -3.00 16.45 -14.47
CA VAL A 174 -1.68 17.12 -14.59
C VAL A 174 -1.08 16.90 -15.97
N LEU A 175 -1.15 15.67 -16.49
CA LEU A 175 -0.66 15.36 -17.84
C LEU A 175 -1.46 16.10 -18.93
N ALA A 176 -2.78 16.19 -18.77
CA ALA A 176 -3.64 16.93 -19.70
C ALA A 176 -3.33 18.43 -19.70
N ASP A 177 -3.11 19.04 -18.53
CA ASP A 177 -2.78 20.46 -18.42
C ASP A 177 -1.42 20.77 -19.06
N ALA A 178 -0.39 19.94 -18.79
CA ALA A 178 0.92 20.07 -19.41
C ALA A 178 0.87 19.99 -20.95
N SER A 179 0.02 19.11 -21.49
CA SER A 179 -0.15 18.97 -22.94
C SER A 179 -0.80 20.21 -23.59
N ARG A 180 -1.70 20.90 -22.87
CA ARG A 180 -2.33 22.13 -23.35
C ARG A 180 -1.37 23.30 -23.36
N ASP A 181 -0.53 23.43 -22.33
CA ASP A 181 0.48 24.49 -22.24
C ASP A 181 1.51 24.38 -23.36
N LEU A 182 1.86 23.15 -23.78
CA LEU A 182 2.74 22.89 -24.91
C LEU A 182 2.11 23.27 -26.27
N LEU A 183 0.79 23.08 -26.42
CA LEU A 183 0.07 23.44 -27.66
C LEU A 183 -0.24 24.94 -27.77
N ALA A 184 -0.22 25.67 -26.65
CA ALA A 184 -0.47 27.11 -26.60
C ALA A 184 0.79 27.96 -26.83
N ARG A 185 1.97 27.35 -26.88
CA ARG A 185 3.26 27.99 -27.18
C ARG A 185 3.67 27.75 -28.62
#